data_AF-A0A3D0HGU9-F1
#
_entry.id   AF-A0A3D0HGU9-F1
#
_cell.length_a   1.000
_cell.length_b   1.000
_cell.length_c   1.000
_cell.angle_alpha   90.00
_cell.angle_beta   90.00
_cell.angle_gamma   90.00
#
_symmetry.space_group_name_H-M   'P 1'
#
loop_
_entity.id
_entity.type
_entity.pdbx_description
1 polymer ?
#
loop_
_entity_poly.entity_id
_entity_poly.type
_entity_poly.pdbx_seq_one_letter_code
_entity_poly.pdbx_strand_id
1 'polypeptide(L)'
;MNLDLKHFNSFTNDIIVVDGFWGGGKSVATSLIGSMTGVEKKKVEHVYEYVCIAHSAGKMNGDAAKAFLKIYADLSQYNNLIGREVNLRWSDDSGLRNNPGSLTYLKRLFHPGGDNVAEKISKENLALLIASHELIA
;
A
#
# COMPACT_ATOMS: atom_id res chain seq x y z
N MET A 1 11.84 12.44 29.39
CA MET A 1 11.10 11.18 29.29
C MET A 1 10.86 10.93 27.81
N ASN A 2 11.59 9.98 27.20
CA ASN A 2 11.35 9.63 25.79
C ASN A 2 10.14 8.69 25.78
N LEU A 3 8.99 9.18 25.30
CA LEU A 3 7.85 8.32 25.00
C LEU A 3 8.11 7.64 23.66
N ASP A 4 8.10 6.31 23.65
CA ASP A 4 8.14 5.53 22.41
C ASP A 4 6.80 5.64 21.68
N LEU A 5 6.83 6.04 20.41
CA LEU A 5 5.65 6.02 19.55
C LEU A 5 5.33 4.58 19.10
N LYS A 6 4.11 4.14 19.35
CA LYS A 6 3.63 2.80 18.96
C LYS A 6 2.27 2.90 18.30
N HIS A 7 2.12 2.16 17.20
CA HIS A 7 0.83 1.91 16.55
C HIS A 7 0.21 0.63 17.11
N PHE A 8 -1.07 0.68 17.45
CA PHE A 8 -1.81 -0.44 18.03
C PHE A 8 -2.88 -0.93 17.05
N ASN A 9 -3.27 -2.20 17.17
CA ASN A 9 -4.30 -2.83 16.33
C ASN A 9 -4.00 -2.74 14.83
N SER A 10 -2.73 -2.95 14.46
CA SER A 10 -2.35 -3.02 13.04
C SER A 10 -2.99 -4.21 12.35
N PHE A 11 -3.26 -4.08 11.05
CA PHE A 11 -3.72 -5.21 10.28
C PHE A 11 -2.64 -6.28 10.21
N THR A 12 -3.07 -7.55 10.20
CA THR A 12 -2.14 -8.70 10.19
C THR A 12 -1.82 -9.18 8.78
N ASN A 13 -2.23 -8.42 7.76
CA ASN A 13 -1.96 -8.79 6.38
C ASN A 13 -0.49 -8.61 6.01
N ASP A 14 -0.04 -9.41 5.04
CA ASP A 14 1.29 -9.25 4.47
C ASP A 14 1.44 -7.90 3.76
N ILE A 15 2.64 -7.33 3.82
CA ILE A 15 3.03 -6.13 3.08
C ILE A 15 4.16 -6.53 2.13
N ILE A 16 3.91 -6.40 0.84
CA ILE A 16 4.88 -6.68 -0.22
C ILE A 16 5.41 -5.34 -0.71
N VAL A 17 6.72 -5.13 -0.58
CA VAL A 17 7.40 -3.92 -1.06
C VAL A 17 8.25 -4.29 -2.27
N VAL A 18 7.99 -3.62 -3.40
CA VAL A 18 8.79 -3.75 -4.62
C VAL A 18 9.52 -2.44 -4.87
N ASP A 19 10.85 -2.48 -4.79
CA ASP A 19 11.75 -1.34 -5.01
C ASP A 19 12.82 -1.65 -6.07
N GLY A 20 13.56 -0.63 -6.50
CA GLY A 20 14.68 -0.71 -7.44
C GLY A 20 14.82 0.57 -8.27
N PHE A 21 15.79 0.61 -9.19
CA PHE A 21 15.99 1.77 -10.08
C PHE A 21 14.92 1.90 -11.17
N TRP A 22 14.83 3.09 -11.77
CA TRP A 22 14.07 3.29 -13.01
C TRP A 22 14.55 2.33 -14.12
N GLY A 23 13.63 1.87 -14.98
CA GLY A 23 13.95 0.90 -16.03
C GLY A 23 14.23 -0.53 -15.55
N GLY A 24 14.33 -0.79 -14.24
CA GLY A 24 14.61 -2.11 -13.66
C GLY A 24 13.46 -3.13 -13.71
N GLY A 25 12.41 -2.89 -14.50
CA GLY A 25 11.29 -3.84 -14.67
C GLY A 25 10.27 -3.88 -13.52
N LYS A 26 10.31 -2.93 -12.56
CA LYS A 26 9.37 -2.88 -11.42
C LYS A 26 7.89 -2.91 -11.84
N SER A 27 7.55 -2.23 -12.95
CA SER A 27 6.17 -2.23 -13.46
C SER A 27 5.71 -3.63 -13.87
N VAL A 28 6.60 -4.45 -14.45
CA VAL A 28 6.28 -5.84 -14.80
C VAL A 28 6.16 -6.68 -13.54
N ALA A 29 7.10 -6.56 -12.61
CA ALA A 29 7.08 -7.29 -11.34
C ALA A 29 5.80 -7.00 -10.54
N THR A 30 5.42 -5.73 -10.40
CA THR A 30 4.22 -5.31 -9.67
C THR A 30 2.93 -5.78 -10.35
N SER A 31 2.86 -5.82 -11.67
CA SER A 31 1.71 -6.37 -12.39
C SER A 31 1.58 -7.89 -12.20
N LEU A 32 2.69 -8.62 -12.20
CA LEU A 32 2.69 -10.06 -11.93
C LEU A 32 2.26 -10.35 -10.49
N ILE A 33 2.87 -9.69 -9.51
CA ILE A 33 2.56 -9.86 -8.09
C ILE A 33 1.11 -9.46 -7.80
N GLY A 34 0.65 -8.32 -8.33
CA GLY A 34 -0.73 -7.84 -8.16
C GLY A 34 -1.79 -8.69 -8.87
N SER A 35 -1.40 -9.65 -9.71
CA SER A 35 -2.30 -10.64 -10.32
C SER A 35 -2.46 -11.91 -9.47
N MET A 36 -1.64 -12.08 -8.43
CA MET A 36 -1.69 -13.25 -7.56
C MET A 36 -2.92 -13.20 -6.65
N THR A 37 -3.51 -14.36 -6.38
CA THR A 37 -4.64 -14.49 -5.46
C THR A 37 -4.28 -13.95 -4.08
N GLY A 38 -5.14 -13.09 -3.52
CA GLY A 38 -4.93 -12.50 -2.21
C GLY A 38 -4.00 -11.28 -2.20
N VAL A 39 -3.54 -10.81 -3.35
CA VAL A 39 -2.75 -9.57 -3.46
C VAL A 39 -3.60 -8.45 -4.03
N GLU A 40 -3.59 -7.30 -3.36
CA GLU A 40 -4.30 -6.11 -3.82
C GLU A 40 -3.51 -5.35 -4.89
N LYS A 41 -4.19 -4.46 -5.64
CA LYS A 41 -3.55 -3.63 -6.66
C LYS A 41 -2.38 -2.86 -6.09
N LYS A 42 -1.36 -2.64 -6.91
CA LYS A 42 -0.18 -1.85 -6.53
C LYS A 42 -0.57 -0.44 -6.09
N LYS A 43 0.08 0.04 -5.03
CA LYS A 43 0.02 1.40 -4.54
C LYS A 43 1.39 2.05 -4.71
N VAL A 44 1.43 3.14 -5.48
CA VAL A 44 2.62 3.97 -5.65
C VAL A 44 2.44 5.16 -4.72
N GLU A 45 3.09 5.11 -3.56
CA GLU A 45 2.90 6.09 -2.49
C GLU A 45 4.24 6.56 -1.96
N HIS A 46 4.56 7.84 -2.20
CA HIS A 46 5.84 8.42 -1.80
C HIS A 46 5.99 8.58 -0.28
N VAL A 47 4.91 8.47 0.49
CA VAL A 47 4.96 8.62 1.95
C VAL A 47 5.90 7.59 2.58
N TYR A 48 5.92 6.36 2.06
CA TYR A 48 6.86 5.34 2.55
C TYR A 48 8.32 5.77 2.33
N GLU A 49 8.62 6.41 1.20
CA GLU A 49 9.95 6.93 0.89
C GLU A 49 10.32 8.08 1.81
N TYR A 50 9.42 9.04 2.00
CA TYR A 50 9.69 10.21 2.83
C TYR A 50 9.97 9.84 4.28
N VAL A 51 9.26 8.85 4.83
CA VAL A 51 9.52 8.34 6.18
C VAL A 51 10.90 7.67 6.27
N CYS A 52 11.25 6.82 5.30
CA CYS A 52 12.55 6.18 5.25
C CYS A 52 13.70 7.20 5.11
N ILE A 53 13.56 8.19 4.23
CA ILE A 53 14.54 9.27 4.01
C ILE A 53 14.70 10.13 5.27
N ALA A 54 13.60 10.52 5.92
CA ALA A 54 13.66 11.30 7.14
C ALA A 54 14.36 10.54 8.28
N HIS A 55 14.12 9.23 8.37
CA HIS A 55 14.79 8.38 9.35
C HIS A 55 16.28 8.23 9.04
N SER A 56 16.66 7.94 7.79
CA SER A 56 18.06 7.78 7.39
C SER A 56 18.88 9.06 7.56
N ALA A 57 18.25 10.24 7.36
CA ALA A 57 18.86 11.54 7.61
C ALA A 57 18.99 11.91 9.11
N GLY A 58 18.57 11.02 10.02
CA GLY A 58 18.57 11.27 11.47
C GLY A 58 17.58 12.35 11.90
N LYS A 59 16.58 12.66 11.07
CA LYS A 59 15.53 13.66 11.34
C LYS A 59 14.25 13.05 11.90
N MET A 60 14.15 11.73 11.93
CA MET A 60 13.03 10.99 12.50
C MET A 60 13.53 9.81 13.32
N ASN A 61 13.04 9.67 14.55
CA ASN A 61 13.36 8.53 15.41
C ASN A 61 12.79 7.22 14.83
N GLY A 62 13.45 6.09 15.11
CA GLY A 62 13.10 4.80 14.53
C GLY A 62 11.74 4.26 14.99
N ASP A 63 11.32 4.56 16.21
CA ASP A 63 9.98 4.25 16.73
C ASP A 63 8.90 5.04 15.98
N ALA A 64 9.13 6.34 15.76
CA ALA A 64 8.24 7.20 14.99
C ALA A 64 8.14 6.71 13.53
N ALA A 65 9.27 6.42 12.88
CA ALA A 65 9.29 5.91 11.52
C ALA A 65 8.49 4.60 11.40
N LYS A 66 8.72 3.64 12.31
CA LYS A 66 7.97 2.37 12.33
C LYS A 66 6.47 2.60 12.55
N ALA A 67 6.08 3.49 13.45
CA ALA A 67 4.68 3.78 13.71
C ALA A 67 4.01 4.41 12.48
N PHE A 68 4.63 5.41 11.85
CA PHE A 68 4.09 6.06 10.65
C PHE A 68 3.98 5.10 9.46
N LEU A 69 4.99 4.24 9.22
CA LEU A 69 4.92 3.24 8.15
C LEU A 69 3.74 2.27 8.36
N LYS A 70 3.50 1.82 9.60
CA LYS A 70 2.37 0.92 9.91
C LYS A 70 1.02 1.62 9.80
N ILE A 71 0.89 2.82 10.38
CA ILE A 71 -0.34 3.62 10.28
C ILE A 71 -0.71 3.83 8.81
N TYR A 72 0.27 4.16 7.98
CA TYR A 72 0.03 4.43 6.58
C TYR A 72 -0.23 3.15 5.77
N ALA A 73 0.40 2.02 6.11
CA ALA A 73 0.07 0.72 5.54
C ALA A 73 -1.39 0.34 5.80
N ASP A 74 -1.86 0.43 7.04
CA ASP A 74 -3.26 0.11 7.38
C ASP A 74 -4.22 1.07 6.65
N LEU A 75 -3.94 2.37 6.67
CA LEU A 75 -4.76 3.37 5.99
C LEU A 75 -4.84 3.10 4.47
N SER A 76 -3.69 2.85 3.84
CA SER A 76 -3.59 2.58 2.41
C SER A 76 -4.38 1.33 2.03
N GLN A 77 -4.23 0.25 2.82
CA GLN A 77 -4.92 -1.01 2.56
C GLN A 77 -6.42 -0.90 2.77
N TYR A 78 -6.86 -0.25 3.85
CA TYR A 78 -8.29 0.01 4.08
C TYR A 78 -8.90 0.81 2.92
N ASN A 79 -8.24 1.91 2.53
CA ASN A 79 -8.66 2.75 1.41
C ASN A 79 -8.79 1.96 0.11
N ASN A 80 -7.85 1.04 -0.15
CA ASN A 80 -7.83 0.17 -1.32
C ASN A 80 -9.09 -0.72 -1.40
N LEU A 81 -9.49 -1.30 -0.27
CA LEU A 81 -10.65 -2.22 -0.20
C LEU A 81 -12.00 -1.50 -0.26
N ILE A 82 -12.11 -0.28 0.24
CA ILE A 82 -13.34 0.52 0.10
C ILE A 82 -13.43 1.25 -1.24
N GLY A 83 -12.48 1.02 -2.15
CA GLY A 83 -12.46 1.67 -3.46
C GLY A 83 -12.11 3.17 -3.40
N ARG A 84 -11.53 3.65 -2.30
CA ARG A 84 -10.96 5.00 -2.25
C ARG A 84 -9.72 5.02 -3.15
N GLU A 85 -9.49 6.14 -3.86
CA GLU A 85 -8.36 6.30 -4.79
C GLU A 85 -8.31 5.24 -5.91
N VAL A 86 -9.48 4.84 -6.44
CA VAL A 86 -9.53 4.11 -7.71
C VAL A 86 -9.22 5.08 -8.85
N ASN A 87 -8.11 4.84 -9.55
CA ASN A 87 -7.73 5.64 -10.70
C ASN A 87 -8.63 5.31 -11.91
N LEU A 88 -9.52 6.24 -12.26
CA LEU A 88 -10.43 6.13 -13.39
C LEU A 88 -9.84 6.68 -14.70
N ARG A 89 -8.62 7.23 -14.68
CA ARG A 89 -7.94 7.74 -15.89
C ARG A 89 -7.63 6.56 -16.80
N TRP A 90 -8.23 6.57 -17.99
CA TRP A 90 -8.19 5.45 -18.94
C TRP A 90 -6.77 5.16 -19.48
N SER A 91 -5.97 6.21 -19.64
CA SER A 91 -4.61 6.16 -20.19
C SER A 91 -3.53 5.77 -19.18
N ASP A 92 -3.82 5.87 -17.89
CA ASP A 92 -2.81 5.70 -16.84
C ASP A 92 -2.45 4.23 -16.64
N ASP A 93 -1.19 3.96 -16.29
CA ASP A 93 -0.72 2.60 -16.00
C ASP A 93 -1.43 1.97 -14.79
N SER A 94 -1.80 2.77 -13.79
CA SER A 94 -2.62 2.35 -12.65
C SER A 94 -4.13 2.46 -12.89
N GLY A 95 -4.53 2.92 -14.08
CA GLY A 95 -5.92 3.13 -14.47
C GLY A 95 -6.70 1.82 -14.59
N LEU A 96 -8.04 1.92 -14.53
CA LEU A 96 -8.95 0.77 -14.63
C LEU A 96 -8.64 -0.18 -15.80
N ARG A 97 -8.21 0.33 -16.96
CA ARG A 97 -7.94 -0.52 -18.13
C ARG A 97 -6.74 -1.46 -17.94
N ASN A 98 -5.71 -0.97 -17.24
CA ASN A 98 -4.41 -1.61 -17.17
C ASN A 98 -4.17 -2.36 -15.83
N ASN A 99 -5.12 -2.27 -14.89
CA ASN A 99 -5.05 -2.90 -13.59
C ASN A 99 -5.75 -4.28 -13.57
N PRO A 100 -5.07 -5.37 -13.18
CA PRO A 100 -5.70 -6.67 -12.98
C PRO A 100 -6.90 -6.61 -12.03
N GLY A 101 -8.04 -7.20 -12.42
CA GLY A 101 -9.23 -7.22 -11.57
C GLY A 101 -10.01 -5.90 -11.48
N SER A 102 -9.87 -5.01 -12.46
CA SER A 102 -10.51 -3.68 -12.52
C SER A 102 -12.01 -3.62 -12.20
N LEU A 103 -12.79 -4.61 -12.65
CA LEU A 103 -14.22 -4.72 -12.33
C LEU A 103 -14.48 -4.91 -10.83
N THR A 104 -13.59 -5.59 -10.10
CA THR A 104 -13.68 -5.74 -8.64
C THR A 104 -13.53 -4.40 -7.94
N TYR A 105 -12.57 -3.57 -8.37
CA TYR A 105 -12.37 -2.24 -7.80
C TYR A 105 -13.52 -1.28 -8.11
N LEU A 106 -14.11 -1.38 -9.32
CA LEU A 106 -15.29 -0.59 -9.65
C LEU A 106 -16.50 -0.99 -8.77
N LYS A 107 -16.70 -2.29 -8.52
CA LYS A 107 -17.76 -2.78 -7.61
C LYS A 107 -17.58 -2.27 -6.19
N ARG A 108 -16.33 -2.14 -5.71
CA ARG A 108 -16.02 -1.63 -4.36
C ARG A 108 -16.47 -0.19 -4.14
N LEU A 109 -16.59 0.64 -5.18
CA LEU A 109 -17.12 2.01 -5.08
C LEU A 109 -18.56 2.06 -4.53
N PHE A 110 -19.31 0.97 -4.67
CA PHE A 110 -20.70 0.88 -4.23
C PHE A 110 -20.85 0.10 -2.91
N HIS A 111 -19.74 -0.33 -2.29
CA HIS A 111 -19.78 -1.06 -1.03
C HIS A 111 -19.66 -0.10 0.16
N PRO A 112 -20.46 -0.28 1.22
CA PRO A 112 -20.28 0.50 2.44
C PRO A 112 -18.94 0.14 3.09
N GLY A 113 -18.19 1.15 3.50
CA GLY A 113 -17.03 0.95 4.38
C GLY A 113 -17.45 0.55 5.80
N GLY A 114 -16.49 0.40 6.69
CA GLY A 114 -16.70 0.11 8.11
C GLY A 114 -15.80 -1.00 8.63
N ASP A 115 -16.02 -1.39 9.89
CA ASP A 115 -15.14 -2.31 10.64
C ASP A 115 -15.03 -3.69 9.98
N ASN A 116 -16.10 -4.15 9.32
CA ASN A 116 -16.11 -5.40 8.55
C ASN A 116 -15.00 -5.47 7.49
N VAL A 117 -14.56 -4.32 6.94
CA VAL A 117 -13.47 -4.27 5.96
C VAL A 117 -12.12 -4.52 6.63
N ALA A 118 -11.88 -3.93 7.81
CA ALA A 118 -10.66 -4.14 8.58
C ALA A 118 -10.51 -5.61 9.01
N GLU A 119 -11.60 -6.23 9.48
CA GLU A 119 -11.63 -7.65 9.82
C GLU A 119 -11.35 -8.52 8.59
N LYS A 120 -11.95 -8.18 7.44
CA LYS A 120 -11.74 -8.90 6.18
C LYS A 120 -10.27 -8.88 5.75
N ILE A 121 -9.60 -7.72 5.80
CA ILE A 121 -8.17 -7.59 5.44
C ILE A 121 -7.33 -8.59 6.22
N SER A 122 -7.52 -8.64 7.53
CA SER A 122 -6.73 -9.49 8.42
C SER A 122 -7.11 -10.97 8.28
N LYS A 123 -8.40 -11.28 8.16
CA LYS A 123 -8.91 -12.66 8.06
C LYS A 123 -8.55 -13.35 6.75
N GLU A 124 -8.63 -12.62 5.64
CA GLU A 124 -8.34 -13.15 4.30
C GLU A 124 -6.85 -12.97 3.90
N ASN A 125 -6.04 -12.34 4.76
CA ASN A 125 -4.65 -11.95 4.48
C ASN A 125 -4.51 -11.25 3.13
N LEU A 126 -5.33 -10.23 2.90
CA LEU A 126 -5.27 -9.46 1.66
C LEU A 126 -4.00 -8.61 1.68
N ALA A 127 -3.00 -9.01 0.92
CA ALA A 127 -1.67 -8.41 0.96
C ALA A 127 -1.67 -7.01 0.32
N LEU A 128 -1.01 -6.07 1.00
CA LEU A 128 -0.77 -4.73 0.50
C LEU A 128 0.47 -4.75 -0.41
N LEU A 129 0.30 -4.38 -1.68
CA LEU A 129 1.41 -4.25 -2.63
C LEU A 129 1.86 -2.80 -2.76
N ILE A 130 3.03 -2.47 -2.25
CA ILE A 130 3.66 -1.16 -2.33
C ILE A 130 4.73 -1.19 -3.42
N ALA A 131 4.69 -0.19 -4.30
CA ALA A 131 5.75 0.06 -5.27
C ALA A 131 6.39 1.41 -4.96
N SER A 132 7.65 1.40 -4.54
CA SER A 132 8.43 2.63 -4.40
C SER A 132 9.04 3.04 -5.75
N HIS A 133 9.31 4.34 -5.87
CA HIS A 133 10.08 4.92 -6.94
C HIS A 133 11.55 4.53 -6.82
N GLU A 134 12.24 5.01 -5.77
CA GLU A 134 13.66 4.74 -5.48
C GLU A 134 13.94 4.85 -3.97
N LEU A 135 13.84 3.73 -3.22
CA LEU A 135 14.26 3.69 -1.80
C LEU A 135 15.74 3.34 -1.65
N ILE A 136 16.26 2.45 -2.51
CA ILE A 136 17.66 2.02 -2.52
C ILE A 136 18.46 2.96 -3.45
N ALA A 137 19.00 4.03 -2.87
CA ALA A 137 19.99 4.91 -3.51
C ALA A 137 21.22 5.05 -2.60
#